data_AF-S9W162-F1
#
_entry.id   AF-S9W162-F1
#
_cell.length_a   1.000
_cell.length_b   1.000
_cell.length_c   1.000
_cell.angle_alpha   90.00
_cell.angle_beta   90.00
_cell.angle_gamma   90.00
#
_symmetry.space_group_name_H-M   'P 1'
#
loop_
_entity.id
_entity.type
_entity.pdbx_description
1 polymer ?
#
loop_
_entity_poly.entity_id
_entity_poly.type
_entity_poly.pdbx_seq_one_letter_code
_entity_poly.pdbx_strand_id
1 'polypeptide(L)'
;MNFFYKYLLFVAIISVFVFILLFGQLRGFRHTFIGKVNRLFLVWLPRQLSQVDQKWLHGRGSIYYRKLSNYIFFQKHSLVVLFYLCLITICIFNFLYHGRTLTNHFHTLDWLSIFISISLPYISLYTAMYSDPGVVTSDNWQEASVAYPYDFKIFFPHICETCKFVKPARSKHCRLCNCCVQKFDHHCIWINNCVGRNNIRYFFLFLFSTLQLLLHSILRIGTHLNHVRDSRLNSYLVSWWTAITNERELGSIFLISLFSSVIVFSFLCYEFYLVYAGYTTSESEKWADLNELIQQSRIFMHYRNGIQKLTLQEDAPPDATLTHSLAQVENIYDRGFLNNFKSIWFP
;
A
#
# COMPACT_ATOMS: atom_id res chain seq x y z
N MET A 1 -5.17 -31.52 -21.47
CA MET A 1 -5.80 -30.22 -21.80
C MET A 1 -6.97 -29.84 -20.88
N ASN A 2 -7.99 -30.68 -20.69
CA ASN A 2 -9.21 -30.29 -19.95
C ASN A 2 -8.98 -29.84 -18.49
N PHE A 3 -8.04 -30.47 -17.76
CA PHE A 3 -7.70 -30.07 -16.39
C PHE A 3 -7.02 -28.69 -16.29
N PHE A 4 -6.12 -28.38 -17.24
CA PHE A 4 -5.41 -27.09 -17.28
C PHE A 4 -6.38 -25.91 -17.48
N TYR A 5 -7.32 -26.03 -18.42
CA TYR A 5 -8.32 -24.99 -18.64
C TYR A 5 -9.27 -24.82 -17.45
N LYS A 6 -9.67 -25.92 -16.79
CA LYS A 6 -10.46 -25.85 -15.56
C LYS A 6 -9.72 -25.14 -14.42
N TYR A 7 -8.44 -25.46 -14.24
CA TYR A 7 -7.59 -24.80 -13.25
C TYR A 7 -7.41 -23.31 -13.54
N LEU A 8 -7.10 -22.95 -14.80
CA LEU A 8 -6.92 -21.57 -15.22
C LEU A 8 -8.21 -20.75 -15.07
N LEU A 9 -9.35 -21.34 -15.41
CA LEU A 9 -10.66 -20.73 -15.20
C LEU A 9 -10.95 -20.52 -13.70
N PHE A 10 -10.67 -21.51 -12.86
CA PHE A 10 -10.84 -21.40 -11.41
C PHE A 10 -9.99 -20.28 -10.81
N VAL A 11 -8.70 -20.22 -11.16
CA VAL A 11 -7.79 -19.14 -10.74
C VAL A 11 -8.30 -17.79 -11.23
N ALA A 12 -8.69 -17.67 -12.50
CA ALA A 12 -9.23 -16.42 -13.05
C ALA A 12 -10.49 -15.95 -12.31
N ILE A 13 -11.41 -16.86 -11.99
CA ILE A 13 -12.64 -16.55 -11.22
C ILE A 13 -12.28 -16.02 -9.82
N ILE A 14 -11.36 -16.70 -9.11
CA ILE A 14 -10.92 -16.25 -7.78
C ILE A 14 -10.22 -14.90 -7.87
N SER A 15 -9.32 -14.70 -8.83
CA SER A 15 -8.60 -13.43 -9.02
C SER A 15 -9.55 -12.28 -9.31
N VAL A 16 -10.55 -12.48 -10.19
CA VAL A 16 -11.58 -11.46 -10.46
C VAL A 16 -12.42 -11.19 -9.21
N PHE A 17 -12.79 -12.22 -8.45
CA PHE A 17 -13.54 -12.05 -7.21
C PHE A 17 -12.75 -11.24 -6.17
N VAL A 18 -11.49 -11.60 -5.92
CA VAL A 18 -10.59 -10.86 -5.01
C VAL A 18 -10.39 -9.42 -5.50
N PHE A 19 -10.21 -9.21 -6.80
CA PHE A 19 -10.11 -7.86 -7.38
C PHE A 19 -11.37 -7.04 -7.09
N ILE A 20 -12.57 -7.60 -7.29
CA ILE A 20 -13.83 -6.91 -7.00
C ILE A 20 -13.92 -6.55 -5.52
N LEU A 21 -13.54 -7.45 -4.60
CA LEU A 21 -13.57 -7.19 -3.16
C LEU A 21 -12.60 -6.07 -2.74
N LEU A 22 -11.38 -6.09 -3.26
CA LEU A 22 -10.35 -5.12 -2.90
C LEU A 22 -10.58 -3.76 -3.56
N PHE A 23 -10.83 -3.74 -4.87
CA PHE A 23 -10.80 -2.54 -5.68
C PHE A 23 -12.19 -2.00 -6.07
N GLY A 24 -13.27 -2.76 -5.87
CA GLY A 24 -14.60 -2.31 -6.29
C GLY A 24 -15.15 -1.09 -5.52
N GLN A 25 -14.50 -0.73 -4.41
CA GLN A 25 -14.77 0.48 -3.64
C GLN A 25 -14.02 1.73 -4.15
N LEU A 26 -13.06 1.57 -5.08
CA LEU A 26 -12.40 2.70 -5.72
C LEU A 26 -13.41 3.58 -6.47
N ARG A 27 -13.15 4.89 -6.52
CA ARG A 27 -14.07 5.90 -7.08
C ARG A 27 -14.48 5.57 -8.52
N GLY A 28 -13.52 5.18 -9.37
CA GLY A 28 -13.77 4.81 -10.76
C GLY A 28 -14.72 3.62 -10.93
N PHE A 29 -14.85 2.74 -9.93
CA PHE A 29 -15.74 1.57 -9.98
C PHE A 29 -17.03 1.76 -9.19
N ARG A 30 -17.17 2.82 -8.39
CA ARG A 30 -18.30 3.00 -7.47
C ARG A 30 -19.67 2.91 -8.16
N HIS A 31 -19.80 3.46 -9.35
CA HIS A 31 -21.06 3.47 -10.12
C HIS A 31 -21.14 2.36 -11.18
N THR A 32 -20.13 1.49 -11.29
CA THR A 32 -20.08 0.41 -12.28
C THR A 32 -20.63 -0.90 -11.70
N PHE A 33 -20.71 -1.94 -12.55
CA PHE A 33 -21.07 -3.29 -12.13
C PHE A 33 -20.14 -3.81 -11.03
N ILE A 34 -18.83 -3.56 -11.14
CA ILE A 34 -17.81 -3.95 -10.15
C ILE A 34 -18.17 -3.37 -8.77
N GLY A 35 -18.50 -2.08 -8.70
CA GLY A 35 -18.90 -1.45 -7.44
C GLY A 35 -20.23 -1.96 -6.89
N LYS A 36 -21.18 -2.33 -7.75
CA LYS A 36 -22.44 -2.98 -7.32
C LYS A 36 -22.17 -4.34 -6.68
N VAL A 37 -21.35 -5.19 -7.30
CA VAL A 37 -20.98 -6.51 -6.77
C VAL A 37 -20.17 -6.36 -5.48
N ASN A 38 -19.23 -5.42 -5.41
CA ASN A 38 -18.50 -5.12 -4.18
C ASN A 38 -19.46 -4.75 -3.03
N ARG A 39 -20.42 -3.85 -3.27
CA ARG A 39 -21.44 -3.49 -2.26
C ARG A 39 -22.33 -4.66 -1.86
N LEU A 40 -22.64 -5.56 -2.80
CA LEU A 40 -23.41 -6.78 -2.49
C LEU A 40 -22.68 -7.60 -1.43
N PHE A 41 -21.38 -7.87 -1.62
CA PHE A 41 -20.61 -8.72 -0.71
C PHE A 41 -20.13 -8.03 0.56
N LEU A 42 -19.77 -6.75 0.51
CA LEU A 42 -19.18 -6.05 1.65
C LEU A 42 -20.19 -5.25 2.50
N VAL A 43 -21.38 -4.95 1.96
CA VAL A 43 -22.39 -4.14 2.66
C VAL A 43 -23.70 -4.90 2.81
N TRP A 44 -24.29 -5.36 1.71
CA TRP A 44 -25.62 -5.97 1.75
C TRP A 44 -25.59 -7.36 2.42
N LEU A 45 -24.69 -8.25 2.00
CA LEU A 45 -24.60 -9.61 2.52
C LEU A 45 -24.30 -9.63 4.04
N PRO A 46 -23.33 -8.87 4.58
CA PRO A 46 -23.09 -8.80 6.01
C PRO A 46 -24.30 -8.24 6.79
N ARG A 47 -25.06 -7.29 6.22
CA ARG A 47 -26.30 -6.79 6.83
C ARG A 47 -27.37 -7.87 6.92
N GLN A 48 -27.58 -8.64 5.83
CA GLN A 48 -28.54 -9.75 5.83
C GLN A 48 -28.15 -10.83 6.84
N LEU A 49 -26.86 -11.21 6.86
CA LEU A 49 -26.34 -12.16 7.84
C LEU A 49 -26.52 -11.65 9.27
N SER A 50 -26.33 -10.35 9.52
CA SER A 50 -26.55 -9.76 10.85
C SER A 50 -28.02 -9.75 11.26
N GLN A 51 -28.95 -9.54 10.32
CA GLN A 51 -30.40 -9.65 10.59
C GLN A 51 -30.82 -11.10 10.90
N VAL A 52 -30.29 -12.08 10.16
CA VAL A 52 -30.51 -13.50 10.42
C VAL A 52 -29.96 -13.86 11.80
N ASP A 53 -28.74 -13.44 12.12
CA ASP A 53 -28.12 -13.68 13.44
C ASP A 53 -28.88 -12.98 14.58
N GLN A 54 -29.43 -11.78 14.36
CA GLN A 54 -30.33 -11.15 15.33
C GLN A 54 -31.60 -11.97 15.57
N LYS A 55 -32.18 -12.54 14.52
CA LYS A 55 -33.42 -13.33 14.60
C LYS A 55 -33.22 -14.70 15.24
N TRP A 56 -32.13 -15.40 14.92
CA TRP A 56 -31.93 -16.82 15.26
C TRP A 56 -30.89 -17.07 16.35
N LEU A 57 -29.92 -16.16 16.51
CA LEU A 57 -28.78 -16.31 17.43
C LEU A 57 -28.70 -15.15 18.44
N HIS A 58 -29.77 -14.35 18.54
CA HIS A 58 -29.89 -13.18 19.41
C HIS A 58 -28.71 -12.20 19.26
N GLY A 59 -28.16 -12.06 18.05
CA GLY A 59 -27.09 -11.11 17.75
C GLY A 59 -25.68 -11.52 18.20
N ARG A 60 -25.50 -12.74 18.77
CA ARG A 60 -24.20 -13.19 19.31
C ARG A 60 -23.13 -13.29 18.22
N GLY A 61 -23.46 -13.81 17.04
CA GLY A 61 -22.54 -13.92 15.92
C GLY A 61 -22.13 -12.56 15.36
N SER A 62 -23.05 -11.60 15.29
CA SER A 62 -22.81 -10.22 14.85
C SER A 62 -21.90 -9.47 15.82
N ILE A 63 -22.04 -9.71 17.13
CA ILE A 63 -21.13 -9.16 18.14
C ILE A 63 -19.74 -9.75 17.97
N TYR A 64 -19.63 -11.07 17.83
CA TYR A 64 -18.34 -11.73 17.61
C TYR A 64 -17.67 -11.26 16.33
N TYR A 65 -18.39 -11.24 15.20
CA TYR A 65 -17.91 -10.74 13.92
C TYR A 65 -17.41 -9.30 14.02
N ARG A 66 -18.17 -8.41 14.68
CA ARG A 66 -17.77 -7.01 14.86
C ARG A 66 -16.54 -6.87 15.75
N LYS A 67 -16.44 -7.65 16.83
CA LYS A 67 -15.25 -7.69 17.69
C LYS A 67 -14.03 -8.18 16.92
N LEU A 68 -14.17 -9.28 16.19
CA LEU A 68 -13.09 -9.85 15.37
C LEU A 68 -12.68 -8.90 14.24
N SER A 69 -13.63 -8.31 13.53
CA SER A 69 -13.37 -7.30 12.50
C SER A 69 -12.70 -6.06 13.07
N ASN A 70 -13.16 -5.58 14.24
CA ASN A 70 -12.53 -4.44 14.91
C ASN A 70 -11.10 -4.77 15.36
N TYR A 71 -10.88 -5.96 15.88
CA TYR A 71 -9.55 -6.44 16.24
C TYR A 71 -8.64 -6.54 15.01
N ILE A 72 -9.12 -7.15 13.91
CA ILE A 72 -8.32 -7.42 12.70
C ILE A 72 -7.99 -6.13 11.91
N PHE A 73 -8.96 -5.24 11.76
CA PHE A 73 -8.84 -4.10 10.82
C PHE A 73 -8.64 -2.76 11.52
N PHE A 74 -9.00 -2.64 12.80
CA PHE A 74 -9.08 -1.35 13.50
C PHE A 74 -8.24 -1.29 14.78
N GLN A 75 -7.38 -2.28 15.03
CA GLN A 75 -6.40 -2.27 16.12
C GLN A 75 -5.00 -2.52 15.61
N LYS A 76 -4.01 -1.98 16.32
CA LYS A 76 -2.59 -2.25 16.07
C LYS A 76 -2.27 -3.67 16.54
N HIS A 77 -1.94 -4.57 15.61
CA HIS A 77 -1.56 -5.95 15.96
C HIS A 77 -0.52 -6.51 14.98
N SER A 78 0.26 -7.48 15.46
CA SER A 78 1.36 -8.05 14.68
C SER A 78 0.95 -9.21 13.76
N LEU A 79 -0.35 -9.55 13.64
CA LEU A 79 -0.78 -10.72 12.85
C LEU A 79 -0.33 -10.68 11.39
N VAL A 80 -0.45 -9.53 10.73
CA VAL A 80 -0.03 -9.36 9.33
C VAL A 80 1.49 -9.45 9.18
N VAL A 81 2.23 -8.89 10.15
CA VAL A 81 3.70 -8.99 10.19
C VAL A 81 4.14 -10.43 10.41
N LEU A 82 3.52 -11.15 11.35
CA LEU A 82 3.79 -12.57 11.61
C LEU A 82 3.46 -13.42 10.38
N PHE A 83 2.34 -13.16 9.72
CA PHE A 83 1.99 -13.83 8.47
C PHE A 83 3.07 -13.60 7.39
N TYR A 84 3.51 -12.36 7.19
CA TYR A 84 4.60 -12.04 6.26
C TYR A 84 5.89 -12.78 6.62
N LEU A 85 6.33 -12.72 7.89
CA LEU A 85 7.53 -13.38 8.39
C LEU A 85 7.46 -14.90 8.19
N CYS A 86 6.34 -15.54 8.52
CA CYS A 86 6.12 -16.96 8.29
C CYS A 86 6.20 -17.30 6.80
N LEU A 87 5.52 -16.53 5.95
CA LEU A 87 5.51 -16.74 4.50
C LEU A 87 6.93 -16.67 3.93
N ILE A 88 7.69 -15.62 4.22
CA ILE A 88 9.06 -15.50 3.69
C ILE A 88 9.98 -16.59 4.24
N THR A 89 9.86 -16.94 5.53
CA THR A 89 10.69 -17.98 6.16
C THR A 89 10.42 -19.35 5.54
N ILE A 90 9.14 -19.70 5.33
CA ILE A 90 8.73 -20.96 4.71
C ILE A 90 9.22 -21.01 3.26
N CYS A 91 9.07 -19.93 2.48
CA CYS A 91 9.56 -19.87 1.11
C CYS A 91 11.10 -20.02 1.05
N ILE A 92 11.84 -19.35 1.94
CA ILE A 92 13.31 -19.46 2.02
C ILE A 92 13.73 -20.88 2.39
N PHE A 93 13.08 -21.49 3.39
CA PHE A 93 13.36 -22.87 3.78
C PHE A 93 13.13 -23.83 2.62
N ASN A 94 11.98 -23.73 1.94
CA ASN A 94 11.67 -24.58 0.79
C ASN A 94 12.64 -24.36 -0.37
N PHE A 95 13.04 -23.11 -0.64
CA PHE A 95 14.05 -22.79 -1.65
C PHE A 95 15.40 -23.46 -1.32
N LEU A 96 15.89 -23.35 -0.08
CA LEU A 96 17.16 -23.93 0.33
C LEU A 96 17.11 -25.47 0.40
N TYR A 97 15.95 -26.05 0.73
CA TYR A 97 15.79 -27.49 0.85
C TYR A 97 15.56 -28.19 -0.50
N HIS A 98 14.60 -27.71 -1.30
CA HIS A 98 14.26 -28.30 -2.60
C HIS A 98 15.17 -27.79 -3.72
N GLY A 99 15.76 -26.60 -3.57
CA GLY A 99 16.74 -26.06 -4.50
C GLY A 99 18.16 -26.59 -4.31
N ARG A 100 18.38 -27.70 -3.58
CA ARG A 100 19.73 -28.24 -3.34
C ARG A 100 20.50 -28.52 -4.61
N THR A 101 19.82 -29.08 -5.62
CA THR A 101 20.39 -29.34 -6.95
C THR A 101 20.86 -28.06 -7.64
N LEU A 102 20.11 -26.96 -7.46
CA LEU A 102 20.47 -25.63 -7.91
C LEU A 102 21.70 -25.10 -7.15
N THR A 103 21.69 -25.23 -5.81
CA THR A 103 22.74 -24.68 -4.94
C THR A 103 24.08 -25.40 -5.04
N ASN A 104 24.10 -26.65 -5.51
CA ASN A 104 25.34 -27.43 -5.65
C ASN A 104 26.35 -26.81 -6.64
N HIS A 105 25.88 -25.94 -7.54
CA HIS A 105 26.70 -25.27 -8.55
C HIS A 105 27.04 -23.82 -8.15
N PHE A 106 26.67 -23.39 -6.94
CA PHE A 106 26.84 -22.01 -6.50
C PHE A 106 28.27 -21.72 -6.03
N HIS A 107 28.82 -20.61 -6.52
CA HIS A 107 30.10 -20.08 -6.07
C HIS A 107 29.91 -19.10 -4.91
N THR A 108 31.02 -18.61 -4.34
CA THR A 108 31.02 -17.66 -3.22
C THR A 108 30.14 -16.43 -3.45
N LEU A 109 30.15 -15.87 -4.67
CA LEU A 109 29.34 -14.71 -5.02
C LEU A 109 27.83 -15.03 -5.04
N ASP A 110 27.45 -16.24 -5.44
CA ASP A 110 26.05 -16.67 -5.40
C ASP A 110 25.57 -16.77 -3.95
N TRP A 111 26.35 -17.42 -3.08
CA TRP A 111 26.04 -17.51 -1.66
C TRP A 111 25.98 -16.14 -0.97
N LEU A 112 26.92 -15.24 -1.29
CA LEU A 112 26.87 -13.86 -0.80
C LEU A 112 25.60 -13.14 -1.26
N SER A 113 25.24 -13.28 -2.55
CA SER A 113 24.02 -12.67 -3.08
C SER A 113 22.75 -13.22 -2.41
N ILE A 114 22.70 -14.51 -2.10
CA ILE A 114 21.59 -15.16 -1.39
C ILE A 114 21.52 -14.67 0.05
N PHE A 115 22.66 -14.61 0.74
CA PHE A 115 22.74 -14.11 2.11
C PHE A 115 22.22 -12.66 2.21
N ILE A 116 22.65 -11.79 1.28
CA ILE A 116 22.17 -10.41 1.21
C ILE A 116 20.67 -10.38 0.91
N SER A 117 20.20 -11.14 -0.07
CA SER A 117 18.79 -11.19 -0.48
C SER A 117 17.87 -11.65 0.65
N ILE A 118 18.32 -12.61 1.47
CA ILE A 118 17.58 -13.11 2.62
C ILE A 118 17.61 -12.09 3.76
N SER A 119 18.76 -11.52 4.08
CA SER A 119 18.93 -10.70 5.28
C SER A 119 18.26 -9.32 5.16
N LEU A 120 18.32 -8.71 3.98
CA LEU A 120 17.85 -7.34 3.78
C LEU A 120 16.35 -7.16 4.12
N PRO A 121 15.40 -8.00 3.67
CA PRO A 121 13.98 -7.88 4.02
C PRO A 121 13.69 -7.95 5.52
N TYR A 122 14.39 -8.80 6.29
CA TYR A 122 14.19 -8.86 7.74
C TYR A 122 14.71 -7.61 8.44
N ILE A 123 15.89 -7.12 8.04
CA ILE A 123 16.52 -5.93 8.62
C ILE A 123 15.69 -4.68 8.28
N SER A 124 15.29 -4.53 7.02
CA SER A 124 14.50 -3.39 6.56
C SER A 124 13.09 -3.38 7.16
N LEU A 125 12.46 -4.55 7.31
CA LEU A 125 11.19 -4.69 8.04
C LEU A 125 11.36 -4.25 9.50
N TYR A 126 12.34 -4.81 10.21
CA TYR A 126 12.61 -4.46 11.61
C TYR A 126 12.84 -2.95 11.78
N THR A 127 13.68 -2.35 10.93
CA THR A 127 13.95 -0.92 10.99
C THR A 127 12.71 -0.07 10.70
N ALA A 128 11.87 -0.45 9.74
CA ALA A 128 10.60 0.24 9.46
C ALA A 128 9.57 0.09 10.61
N MET A 129 9.52 -1.08 11.25
CA MET A 129 8.62 -1.36 12.37
C MET A 129 8.91 -0.50 13.60
N TYR A 130 10.19 -0.34 13.95
CA TYR A 130 10.61 0.26 15.23
C TYR A 130 11.13 1.69 15.11
N SER A 131 11.24 2.23 13.90
CA SER A 131 11.58 3.64 13.71
C SER A 131 10.43 4.56 14.11
N ASP A 132 10.77 5.70 14.71
CA ASP A 132 9.81 6.78 14.96
C ASP A 132 9.28 7.30 13.62
N PRO A 133 7.95 7.31 13.39
CA PRO A 133 7.37 7.88 12.18
C PRO A 133 7.37 9.42 12.16
N GLY A 134 7.77 10.07 13.25
CA GLY A 134 7.66 11.52 13.45
C GLY A 134 6.46 11.84 14.30
N VAL A 135 6.36 11.20 15.47
CA VAL A 135 5.27 11.45 16.44
C VAL A 135 5.32 12.88 16.94
N VAL A 136 4.19 13.57 16.88
CA VAL A 136 4.01 14.92 17.42
C VAL A 136 3.48 14.83 18.85
N THR A 137 4.22 15.39 19.78
CA THR A 137 3.87 15.54 21.20
C THR A 137 3.72 17.02 21.54
N SER A 138 3.31 17.34 22.77
CA SER A 138 3.32 18.72 23.28
C SER A 138 4.70 19.36 23.19
N ASP A 139 5.73 18.55 23.43
CA ASP A 139 7.10 19.03 23.64
C ASP A 139 7.78 19.42 22.33
N ASN A 140 7.51 18.68 21.24
CA ASN A 140 8.05 18.97 19.92
C ASN A 140 7.04 19.71 19.00
N TRP A 141 5.87 20.06 19.51
CA TRP A 141 4.78 20.65 18.72
C TRP A 141 5.20 21.91 17.97
N GLN A 142 5.98 22.78 18.62
CA GLN A 142 6.41 24.05 18.04
C GLN A 142 7.32 23.82 16.83
N GLU A 143 8.34 22.95 16.95
CA GLU A 143 9.20 22.55 15.85
C GLU A 143 8.39 21.91 14.73
N ALA A 144 7.48 20.99 15.08
CA ALA A 144 6.65 20.31 14.11
C ALA A 144 5.74 21.27 13.32
N SER A 145 5.26 22.34 13.97
CA SER A 145 4.33 23.33 13.41
C SER A 145 4.99 24.32 12.46
N VAL A 146 6.26 24.66 12.67
CA VAL A 146 6.99 25.57 11.78
C VAL A 146 7.62 24.87 10.58
N ALA A 147 7.73 23.54 10.62
CA ALA A 147 8.34 22.74 9.55
C ALA A 147 7.62 22.84 8.20
N TYR A 148 6.30 23.03 8.21
CA TYR A 148 5.48 23.18 7.02
C TYR A 148 4.42 24.26 7.23
N PRO A 149 4.29 25.25 6.32
CA PRO A 149 3.20 26.21 6.39
C PRO A 149 1.86 25.55 6.04
N TYR A 150 0.75 26.09 6.56
CA TYR A 150 -0.59 25.72 6.08
C TYR A 150 -0.81 26.31 4.68
N ASP A 151 -1.29 25.49 3.76
CA ASP A 151 -1.60 25.93 2.39
C ASP A 151 -2.98 26.59 2.28
N PHE A 152 -3.85 26.42 3.29
CA PHE A 152 -5.25 26.82 3.28
C PHE A 152 -6.02 26.30 2.05
N LYS A 153 -5.61 25.12 1.57
CA LYS A 153 -6.23 24.38 0.46
C LYS A 153 -6.66 23.00 0.93
N ILE A 154 -5.69 22.19 1.38
CA ILE A 154 -5.93 20.84 1.92
C ILE A 154 -5.47 20.71 3.39
N PHE A 155 -4.80 21.74 3.93
CA PHE A 155 -4.41 21.86 5.33
C PHE A 155 -4.80 23.23 5.90
N PHE A 156 -5.61 23.16 6.96
CA PHE A 156 -6.05 24.31 7.76
C PHE A 156 -5.66 24.07 9.23
N PRO A 157 -5.43 25.11 10.03
CA PRO A 157 -5.20 24.96 11.46
C PRO A 157 -6.47 24.42 12.13
N HIS A 158 -6.36 23.25 12.76
CA HIS A 158 -7.47 22.63 13.49
C HIS A 158 -6.96 21.77 14.63
N ILE A 159 -7.69 21.72 15.73
CA ILE A 159 -7.28 21.00 16.94
C ILE A 159 -7.48 19.49 16.73
N CYS A 160 -6.51 18.70 17.15
CA CYS A 160 -6.69 17.26 17.32
C CYS A 160 -7.52 17.01 18.59
N GLU A 161 -8.72 16.46 18.45
CA GLU A 161 -9.57 16.16 19.61
C GLU A 161 -8.95 15.17 20.57
N THR A 162 -8.11 14.23 20.08
CA THR A 162 -7.44 13.25 20.93
C THR A 162 -6.17 13.81 21.58
N CYS A 163 -5.30 14.46 20.79
CA CYS A 163 -3.98 14.92 21.26
C CYS A 163 -3.99 16.34 21.87
N LYS A 164 -5.11 17.08 21.74
CA LYS A 164 -5.36 18.39 22.38
C LYS A 164 -4.38 19.52 22.00
N PHE A 165 -3.87 19.51 20.78
CA PHE A 165 -3.12 20.62 20.19
C PHE A 165 -3.55 20.86 18.73
N VAL A 166 -3.22 22.04 18.19
CA VAL A 166 -3.48 22.37 16.77
C VAL A 166 -2.61 21.50 15.88
N LYS A 167 -3.18 20.71 14.97
CA LYS A 167 -2.41 19.77 14.14
C LYS A 167 -1.48 20.52 13.17
N PRO A 168 -0.15 20.31 13.22
CA PRO A 168 0.76 20.85 12.22
C PRO A 168 0.31 20.55 10.78
N ALA A 169 0.65 21.42 9.83
CA ALA A 169 0.39 21.14 8.42
C ALA A 169 1.06 19.80 8.01
N ARG A 170 0.43 19.07 7.08
CA ARG A 170 0.84 17.72 6.67
C ARG A 170 0.81 16.65 7.77
N SER A 171 0.29 16.94 8.97
CA SER A 171 0.11 15.92 10.02
C SER A 171 -1.29 15.29 10.01
N LYS A 172 -1.40 14.07 10.54
CA LYS A 172 -2.68 13.38 10.74
C LYS A 172 -2.65 12.57 12.04
N HIS A 173 -3.77 12.54 12.74
CA HIS A 173 -3.95 11.64 13.87
C HIS A 173 -4.23 10.22 13.35
N CYS A 174 -3.34 9.29 13.64
CA CYS A 174 -3.56 7.88 13.36
C CYS A 174 -4.27 7.25 14.56
N ARG A 175 -5.51 6.79 14.37
CA ARG A 175 -6.28 6.10 15.42
C ARG A 175 -5.64 4.80 15.87
N LEU A 176 -4.94 4.09 14.97
CA LEU A 176 -4.28 2.82 15.25
C LEU A 176 -3.05 3.00 16.15
N CYS A 177 -2.23 4.03 15.88
CA CYS A 177 -1.08 4.37 16.74
C CYS A 177 -1.46 5.31 17.89
N ASN A 178 -2.69 5.83 17.91
CA ASN A 178 -3.20 6.80 18.87
C ASN A 178 -2.31 8.04 19.05
N CYS A 179 -1.75 8.56 17.95
CA CYS A 179 -0.87 9.73 17.97
C CYS A 179 -1.01 10.55 16.69
N CYS A 180 -0.65 11.83 16.75
CA CYS A 180 -0.42 12.63 15.55
C CYS A 180 0.96 12.33 14.98
N VAL A 181 1.05 12.13 13.68
CA VAL A 181 2.31 11.88 12.96
C VAL A 181 2.52 13.02 11.96
N GLN A 182 3.72 13.58 11.94
CA GLN A 182 4.13 14.65 11.04
C GLN A 182 4.41 14.12 9.63
N LYS A 183 4.07 14.91 8.59
CA LYS A 183 4.13 14.50 7.18
C LYS A 183 3.58 13.07 7.00
N PHE A 184 2.39 12.85 7.55
CA PHE A 184 1.78 11.52 7.60
C PHE A 184 1.53 11.01 6.18
N ASP A 185 2.02 9.82 5.90
CA ASP A 185 1.79 9.13 4.64
C ASP A 185 0.62 8.17 4.77
N HIS A 186 0.80 7.08 5.50
CA HIS A 186 -0.24 6.12 5.81
C HIS A 186 0.09 5.32 7.07
N HIS A 187 -0.88 4.56 7.58
CA HIS A 187 -0.58 3.50 8.54
C HIS A 187 -0.41 2.20 7.78
N CYS A 188 0.76 1.58 7.88
CA CYS A 188 1.07 0.38 7.14
C CYS A 188 0.96 -0.85 8.04
N ILE A 189 -0.03 -1.69 7.75
CA ILE A 189 -0.27 -2.94 8.47
C ILE A 189 0.89 -3.94 8.31
N TRP A 190 1.66 -3.85 7.23
CA TRP A 190 2.77 -4.76 6.92
C TRP A 190 4.03 -4.51 7.77
N ILE A 191 4.18 -3.29 8.29
CA ILE A 191 5.23 -2.94 9.26
C ILE A 191 4.64 -2.62 10.65
N ASN A 192 3.33 -2.79 10.83
CA ASN A 192 2.60 -2.47 12.05
C ASN A 192 2.98 -1.11 12.66
N ASN A 193 3.19 -0.10 11.81
CA ASN A 193 3.64 1.24 12.18
C ASN A 193 3.10 2.30 11.20
N CYS A 194 3.08 3.56 11.61
CA CYS A 194 2.84 4.65 10.67
C CYS A 194 4.06 4.83 9.77
N VAL A 195 3.83 5.30 8.55
CA VAL A 195 4.85 5.86 7.67
C VAL A 195 4.66 7.37 7.68
N GLY A 196 5.71 8.11 8.02
CA GLY A 196 5.70 9.56 8.15
C GLY A 196 7.07 10.17 7.90
N ARG A 197 7.26 11.41 8.36
CA ARG A 197 8.46 12.21 8.10
C ARG A 197 9.76 11.44 8.37
N ASN A 198 9.86 10.79 9.53
CA ASN A 198 11.15 10.31 10.04
C ASN A 198 11.51 8.88 9.58
N ASN A 199 10.54 8.11 9.09
CA ASN A 199 10.75 6.70 8.73
C ASN A 199 10.40 6.31 7.29
N ILE A 200 9.91 7.22 6.46
CA ILE A 200 9.57 6.91 5.06
C ILE A 200 10.74 6.30 4.27
N ARG A 201 12.00 6.69 4.55
CA ARG A 201 13.20 6.06 3.96
C ARG A 201 13.35 4.57 4.29
N TYR A 202 13.00 4.16 5.52
CA TYR A 202 13.05 2.76 5.93
C TYR A 202 11.92 1.95 5.28
N PHE A 203 10.77 2.58 5.07
CA PHE A 203 9.68 2.00 4.29
C PHE A 203 10.09 1.74 2.83
N PHE A 204 10.73 2.72 2.17
CA PHE A 204 11.32 2.51 0.84
C PHE A 204 12.34 1.37 0.84
N LEU A 205 13.26 1.35 1.83
CA LEU A 205 14.24 0.26 1.96
C LEU A 205 13.56 -1.11 2.07
N PHE A 206 12.46 -1.21 2.82
CA PHE A 206 11.66 -2.43 2.94
C PHE A 206 11.04 -2.87 1.61
N LEU A 207 10.46 -1.94 0.84
CA LEU A 207 9.93 -2.23 -0.49
C LEU A 207 11.02 -2.68 -1.46
N PHE A 208 12.18 -1.99 -1.47
CA PHE A 208 13.31 -2.37 -2.31
C PHE A 208 13.87 -3.74 -1.96
N SER A 209 14.12 -4.02 -0.69
CA SER A 209 14.65 -5.32 -0.27
C SER A 209 13.67 -6.44 -0.58
N THR A 210 12.36 -6.20 -0.41
CA THR A 210 11.33 -7.20 -0.74
C THR A 210 11.29 -7.46 -2.24
N LEU A 211 11.29 -6.40 -3.06
CA LEU A 211 11.33 -6.54 -4.52
C LEU A 211 12.61 -7.27 -4.97
N GLN A 212 13.74 -6.92 -4.38
CA GLN A 212 15.03 -7.55 -4.67
C GLN A 212 15.01 -9.05 -4.34
N LEU A 213 14.48 -9.47 -3.19
CA LEU A 213 14.31 -10.88 -2.84
C LEU A 213 13.44 -11.62 -3.87
N LEU A 214 12.30 -11.02 -4.25
CA LEU A 214 11.35 -11.60 -5.21
C LEU A 214 12.00 -11.77 -6.60
N LEU A 215 12.67 -10.73 -7.09
CA LEU A 215 13.39 -10.78 -8.37
C LEU A 215 14.54 -11.79 -8.33
N HIS A 216 15.28 -11.87 -7.22
CA HIS A 216 16.33 -12.87 -7.04
C HIS A 216 15.76 -14.29 -7.13
N SER A 217 14.64 -14.56 -6.45
CA SER A 217 13.93 -15.83 -6.50
C SER A 217 13.45 -16.17 -7.93
N ILE A 218 12.84 -15.21 -8.63
CA ILE A 218 12.37 -15.38 -10.02
C ILE A 218 13.53 -15.74 -10.94
N LEU A 219 14.66 -15.04 -10.83
CA LEU A 219 15.83 -15.29 -11.67
C LEU A 219 16.41 -16.69 -11.43
N ARG A 220 16.65 -17.05 -10.16
CA ARG A 220 17.28 -18.34 -9.80
C ARG A 220 16.39 -19.54 -10.10
N ILE A 221 15.11 -19.47 -9.76
CA ILE A 221 14.19 -20.58 -10.02
C ILE A 221 13.80 -20.61 -11.51
N GLY A 222 13.64 -19.44 -12.15
CA GLY A 222 13.33 -19.35 -13.57
C GLY A 222 14.41 -19.96 -14.46
N THR A 223 15.70 -19.73 -14.16
CA THR A 223 16.79 -20.38 -14.90
C THR A 223 16.78 -21.90 -14.71
N HIS A 224 16.51 -22.38 -13.49
CA HIS A 224 16.35 -23.80 -13.21
C HIS A 224 15.19 -24.42 -14.01
N LEU A 225 14.00 -23.83 -13.93
CA LEU A 225 12.80 -24.28 -14.66
C LEU A 225 13.03 -24.28 -16.18
N ASN A 226 13.77 -23.29 -16.70
CA ASN A 226 14.14 -23.24 -18.11
C ASN A 226 15.08 -24.39 -18.51
N HIS A 227 15.93 -24.87 -17.60
CA HIS A 227 16.84 -25.99 -17.84
C HIS A 227 16.12 -27.35 -17.80
N VAL A 228 15.19 -27.54 -16.86
CA VAL A 228 14.47 -28.81 -16.68
C VAL A 228 13.22 -28.95 -17.55
N ARG A 229 12.81 -27.91 -18.30
CA ARG A 229 11.65 -28.01 -19.17
C ARG A 229 11.88 -29.02 -20.31
N ASP A 230 10.82 -29.73 -20.70
CA ASP A 230 10.89 -30.64 -21.84
C ASP A 230 10.91 -29.85 -23.17
N SER A 231 12.08 -29.79 -23.80
CA SER A 231 12.30 -29.10 -25.07
C SER A 231 11.65 -29.81 -26.27
N ARG A 232 11.18 -31.05 -26.12
CA ARG A 232 10.45 -31.79 -27.17
C ARG A 232 9.02 -31.31 -27.35
N LEU A 233 8.49 -30.54 -26.40
CA LEU A 233 7.14 -29.98 -26.50
C LEU A 233 7.15 -28.75 -27.42
N ASN A 234 6.35 -28.79 -28.49
CA ASN A 234 6.27 -27.73 -29.50
C ASN A 234 5.79 -26.37 -28.97
N SER A 235 5.05 -26.35 -27.85
CA SER A 235 4.60 -25.11 -27.22
C SER A 235 5.49 -24.73 -26.04
N TYR A 236 6.15 -23.58 -26.16
CA TYR A 236 6.97 -22.99 -25.10
C TYR A 236 6.19 -22.85 -23.78
N LEU A 237 4.95 -22.37 -23.86
CA LEU A 237 4.08 -22.18 -22.69
C LEU A 237 3.72 -23.52 -22.04
N VAL A 238 3.40 -24.54 -22.83
CA VAL A 238 3.11 -25.89 -22.30
C VAL A 238 4.35 -26.45 -21.63
N SER A 239 5.53 -26.33 -22.26
CA SER A 239 6.80 -26.81 -21.72
C SER A 239 7.12 -26.21 -20.35
N TRP A 240 7.00 -24.88 -20.22
CA TRP A 240 7.15 -24.17 -18.94
C TRP A 240 6.12 -24.57 -17.91
N TRP A 241 4.85 -24.71 -18.31
CA TRP A 241 3.82 -25.16 -17.41
C TRP A 241 4.13 -26.56 -16.85
N THR A 242 4.56 -27.50 -17.69
CA THR A 242 5.00 -28.83 -17.23
C THR A 242 6.16 -28.74 -16.24
N ALA A 243 7.18 -27.89 -16.50
CA ALA A 243 8.30 -27.71 -15.59
C ALA A 243 7.84 -27.21 -14.20
N ILE A 244 6.96 -26.20 -14.17
CA ILE A 244 6.38 -25.67 -12.92
C ILE A 244 5.58 -26.74 -12.17
N THR A 245 4.82 -27.58 -12.89
CA THR A 245 4.00 -28.63 -12.25
C THR A 245 4.79 -29.87 -11.82
N ASN A 246 5.93 -30.12 -12.44
CA ASN A 246 6.83 -31.22 -12.09
C ASN A 246 7.67 -30.85 -10.86
N GLU A 247 8.20 -29.63 -10.84
CA GLU A 247 8.94 -29.05 -9.71
C GLU A 247 7.99 -28.26 -8.79
N ARG A 248 7.03 -28.93 -8.13
CA ARG A 248 5.88 -28.28 -7.47
C ARG A 248 6.29 -27.24 -6.43
N GLU A 249 7.28 -27.56 -5.62
CA GLU A 249 7.74 -26.73 -4.51
C GLU A 249 8.41 -25.46 -5.05
N LEU A 250 9.41 -25.60 -5.93
CA LEU A 250 10.10 -24.47 -6.56
C LEU A 250 9.17 -23.68 -7.50
N GLY A 251 8.31 -24.38 -8.25
CA GLY A 251 7.30 -23.80 -9.11
C GLY A 251 6.30 -22.93 -8.35
N SER A 252 5.86 -23.37 -7.16
CA SER A 252 4.97 -22.57 -6.30
C SER A 252 5.64 -21.28 -5.81
N ILE A 253 6.91 -21.36 -5.39
CA ILE A 253 7.70 -20.19 -4.98
C ILE A 253 7.89 -19.23 -6.16
N PHE A 254 8.21 -19.75 -7.36
CA PHE A 254 8.35 -18.94 -8.57
C PHE A 254 7.07 -18.15 -8.87
N LEU A 255 5.91 -18.80 -8.82
CA LEU A 255 4.63 -18.15 -9.08
C LEU A 255 4.30 -17.09 -8.01
N ILE A 256 4.46 -17.40 -6.72
CA ILE A 256 4.26 -16.45 -5.63
C ILE A 256 5.18 -15.25 -5.79
N SER A 257 6.46 -15.48 -6.10
CA SER A 257 7.45 -14.43 -6.31
C SER A 257 7.09 -13.55 -7.51
N LEU A 258 6.69 -14.14 -8.63
CA LEU A 258 6.30 -13.44 -9.85
C LEU A 258 5.11 -12.51 -9.58
N PHE A 259 4.00 -13.03 -9.04
CA PHE A 259 2.81 -12.21 -8.80
C PHE A 259 3.05 -11.14 -7.72
N SER A 260 3.75 -11.49 -6.64
CA SER A 260 4.06 -10.53 -5.58
C SER A 260 5.00 -9.42 -6.08
N SER A 261 5.94 -9.72 -6.98
CA SER A 261 6.85 -8.73 -7.54
C SER A 261 6.12 -7.66 -8.34
N VAL A 262 5.05 -8.02 -9.07
CA VAL A 262 4.23 -7.06 -9.82
C VAL A 262 3.55 -6.10 -8.85
N ILE A 263 2.95 -6.62 -7.78
CA ILE A 263 2.27 -5.82 -6.76
C ILE A 263 3.26 -4.87 -6.06
N VAL A 264 4.38 -5.40 -5.57
CA VAL A 264 5.40 -4.60 -4.87
C VAL A 264 6.02 -3.56 -5.80
N PHE A 265 6.29 -3.91 -7.06
CA PHE A 265 6.82 -2.98 -8.05
C PHE A 265 5.82 -1.87 -8.39
N SER A 266 4.55 -2.19 -8.65
CA SER A 266 3.52 -1.18 -8.91
C SER A 266 3.36 -0.21 -7.73
N PHE A 267 3.39 -0.74 -6.51
CA PHE A 267 3.31 0.08 -5.31
C PHE A 267 4.55 0.97 -5.14
N LEU A 268 5.75 0.43 -5.37
CA LEU A 268 6.99 1.21 -5.36
C LEU A 268 6.99 2.33 -6.42
N CYS A 269 6.50 2.06 -7.63
CA CYS A 269 6.34 3.09 -8.68
C CYS A 269 5.38 4.21 -8.23
N TYR A 270 4.29 3.85 -7.55
CA TYR A 270 3.36 4.83 -7.00
C TYR A 270 4.00 5.70 -5.93
N GLU A 271 4.72 5.11 -4.98
CA GLU A 271 5.47 5.86 -3.95
C GLU A 271 6.51 6.81 -4.58
N PHE A 272 7.21 6.37 -5.62
CA PHE A 272 8.12 7.24 -6.38
C PHE A 272 7.42 8.39 -7.08
N TYR A 273 6.24 8.15 -7.66
CA TYR A 273 5.42 9.20 -8.25
C TYR A 273 4.99 10.23 -7.20
N LEU A 274 4.62 9.80 -5.99
CA LEU A 274 4.28 10.71 -4.89
C LEU A 274 5.48 11.59 -4.50
N VAL A 275 6.69 11.01 -4.41
CA VAL A 275 7.92 11.77 -4.18
C VAL A 275 8.16 12.77 -5.31
N TYR A 276 7.97 12.36 -6.57
CA TYR A 276 8.10 13.25 -7.72
C TYR A 276 7.14 14.46 -7.60
N ALA A 277 5.87 14.21 -7.29
CA ALA A 277 4.84 15.23 -7.17
C ALA A 277 4.85 16.01 -5.83
N GLY A 278 5.73 15.67 -4.89
CA GLY A 278 5.81 16.30 -3.57
C GLY A 278 4.67 15.94 -2.61
N TYR A 279 3.91 14.88 -2.91
CA TYR A 279 2.77 14.41 -2.13
C TYR A 279 3.13 13.30 -1.14
N THR A 280 2.30 13.13 -0.12
CA THR A 280 2.14 11.88 0.61
C THR A 280 0.91 11.10 0.11
N THR A 281 0.79 9.81 0.45
CA THR A 281 -0.41 9.03 0.14
C THR A 281 -1.66 9.65 0.74
N SER A 282 -1.59 10.15 1.99
CA SER A 282 -2.72 10.84 2.60
C SER A 282 -3.05 12.18 1.93
N GLU A 283 -2.10 12.81 1.25
CA GLU A 283 -2.34 14.05 0.49
C GLU A 283 -2.92 13.77 -0.88
N SER A 284 -2.47 12.70 -1.56
CA SER A 284 -3.00 12.33 -2.88
C SER A 284 -4.51 12.10 -2.84
N GLU A 285 -5.02 11.51 -1.76
CA GLU A 285 -6.46 11.37 -1.52
C GLU A 285 -7.19 12.71 -1.41
N LYS A 286 -6.61 13.67 -0.69
CA LYS A 286 -7.18 15.02 -0.52
C LYS A 286 -7.15 15.82 -1.81
N TRP A 287 -6.06 15.72 -2.57
CA TRP A 287 -5.96 16.34 -3.88
C TRP A 287 -6.96 15.74 -4.86
N ALA A 288 -7.21 14.43 -4.80
CA ALA A 288 -8.26 13.79 -5.58
C ALA A 288 -9.66 14.27 -5.20
N ASP A 289 -9.95 14.47 -3.91
CA ASP A 289 -11.20 15.10 -3.44
C ASP A 289 -11.37 16.51 -3.98
N LEU A 290 -10.32 17.31 -3.90
CA LEU A 290 -10.34 18.68 -4.43
C LEU A 290 -10.57 18.70 -5.94
N ASN A 291 -9.91 17.81 -6.69
CA ASN A 291 -10.09 17.68 -8.14
C ASN A 291 -11.54 17.35 -8.53
N GLU A 292 -12.19 16.47 -7.75
CA GLU A 292 -13.59 16.10 -7.97
C GLU A 292 -14.51 17.33 -7.79
N LEU A 293 -14.26 18.16 -6.77
CA LEU A 293 -15.00 19.40 -6.56
C LEU A 293 -14.74 20.44 -7.66
N ILE A 294 -13.52 20.52 -8.18
CA ILE A 294 -13.16 21.35 -9.34
C ILE A 294 -13.92 20.90 -10.59
N GLN A 295 -13.95 19.58 -10.86
CA GLN A 295 -14.68 19.02 -12.00
C GLN A 295 -16.20 19.25 -11.92
N GLN A 296 -16.73 19.41 -10.70
CA GLN A 296 -18.12 19.78 -10.45
C GLN A 296 -18.37 21.30 -10.50
N SER A 297 -17.36 22.10 -10.85
CA SER A 297 -17.42 23.58 -10.86
C SER A 297 -17.80 24.19 -9.51
N ARG A 298 -17.41 23.56 -8.40
CA ARG A 298 -17.76 23.99 -7.03
C ARG A 298 -16.67 24.77 -6.32
N ILE A 299 -15.45 24.78 -6.86
CA ILE A 299 -14.28 25.43 -6.27
C ILE A 299 -13.98 26.72 -7.01
N PHE A 300 -13.90 27.79 -6.25
CA PHE A 300 -13.48 29.10 -6.70
C PHE A 300 -12.15 29.45 -6.04
N MET A 301 -11.26 30.07 -6.81
CA MET A 301 -9.95 30.54 -6.33
C MET A 301 -9.94 32.06 -6.29
N HIS A 302 -9.27 32.59 -5.26
CA HIS A 302 -9.04 34.02 -5.12
C HIS A 302 -7.70 34.26 -4.41
N TYR A 303 -7.19 35.49 -4.48
CA TYR A 303 -5.92 35.86 -3.85
C TYR A 303 -6.15 36.83 -2.70
N ARG A 304 -5.57 36.52 -1.54
CA ARG A 304 -5.57 37.44 -0.39
C ARG A 304 -4.16 37.55 0.15
N ASN A 305 -3.62 38.77 0.15
CA ASN A 305 -2.23 39.07 0.55
C ASN A 305 -1.20 38.21 -0.23
N GLY A 306 -1.42 38.02 -1.53
CA GLY A 306 -0.55 37.21 -2.39
C GLY A 306 -0.69 35.69 -2.22
N ILE A 307 -1.52 35.21 -1.30
CA ILE A 307 -1.75 33.78 -1.07
C ILE A 307 -2.99 33.33 -1.84
N GLN A 308 -2.85 32.31 -2.68
CA GLN A 308 -3.97 31.65 -3.34
C GLN A 308 -4.79 30.86 -2.33
N LYS A 309 -6.08 31.18 -2.24
CA LYS A 309 -7.07 30.51 -1.40
C LYS A 309 -8.17 29.89 -2.25
N LEU A 310 -8.77 28.81 -1.73
CA LEU A 310 -9.88 28.11 -2.36
C LEU A 310 -11.11 28.20 -1.47
N THR A 311 -12.26 28.48 -2.09
CA THR A 311 -13.56 28.60 -1.44
C THR A 311 -14.59 27.78 -2.21
N LEU A 312 -15.59 27.26 -1.51
CA LEU A 312 -16.77 26.71 -2.16
C LEU A 312 -17.58 27.84 -2.80
N GLN A 313 -18.38 27.50 -3.81
CA GLN A 313 -19.26 28.44 -4.51
C GLN A 313 -20.14 29.28 -3.56
N GLU A 314 -20.64 28.69 -2.48
CA GLU A 314 -21.52 29.34 -1.50
C GLU A 314 -20.80 30.42 -0.68
N ASP A 315 -19.47 30.29 -0.52
CA ASP A 315 -18.62 31.16 0.30
C ASP A 315 -17.69 32.04 -0.54
N ALA A 316 -17.85 32.04 -1.87
CA ALA A 316 -16.93 32.69 -2.79
C ALA A 316 -17.05 34.22 -2.71
N PRO A 317 -15.96 34.96 -2.45
CA PRO A 317 -16.00 36.42 -2.47
C PRO A 317 -16.19 36.94 -3.91
N PRO A 318 -16.61 38.20 -4.10
CA PRO A 318 -16.93 38.74 -5.43
C PRO A 318 -15.77 38.73 -6.43
N ASP A 319 -14.52 38.74 -5.95
CA ASP A 319 -13.29 38.68 -6.73
C ASP A 319 -12.84 37.24 -7.08
N ALA A 320 -13.57 36.23 -6.60
CA ALA A 320 -13.21 34.84 -6.83
C ALA A 320 -13.52 34.38 -8.26
N THR A 321 -12.64 33.53 -8.80
CA THR A 321 -12.73 32.98 -10.14
C THR A 321 -12.94 31.48 -10.09
N LEU A 322 -13.74 30.94 -11.01
CA LEU A 322 -13.97 29.50 -11.07
C LEU A 322 -12.65 28.76 -11.36
N THR A 323 -12.34 27.73 -10.58
CA THR A 323 -11.21 26.84 -10.85
C THR A 323 -11.63 25.77 -11.84
N HIS A 324 -10.91 25.64 -12.95
CA HIS A 324 -11.20 24.68 -14.02
C HIS A 324 -10.34 23.42 -13.95
N SER A 325 -9.15 23.49 -13.35
CA SER A 325 -8.26 22.34 -13.22
C SER A 325 -7.35 22.44 -12.00
N LEU A 326 -6.87 21.29 -11.52
CA LEU A 326 -5.85 21.24 -10.46
C LEU A 326 -4.54 21.95 -10.86
N ALA A 327 -4.23 22.08 -12.14
CA ALA A 327 -3.02 22.79 -12.59
C ALA A 327 -3.03 24.28 -12.25
N GLN A 328 -4.21 24.86 -11.98
CA GLN A 328 -4.34 26.24 -11.50
C GLN A 328 -4.11 26.35 -9.99
N VAL A 329 -4.09 25.23 -9.27
CA VAL A 329 -3.94 25.21 -7.82
C VAL A 329 -2.48 25.00 -7.45
N GLU A 330 -1.91 25.97 -6.73
CA GLU A 330 -0.52 25.93 -6.31
C GLU A 330 -0.30 24.89 -5.19
N ASN A 331 0.59 23.92 -5.45
CA ASN A 331 1.10 23.01 -4.43
C ASN A 331 2.42 23.54 -3.85
N ILE A 332 2.34 24.28 -2.75
CA ILE A 332 3.50 24.86 -2.06
C ILE A 332 4.45 23.83 -1.44
N TYR A 333 4.05 22.55 -1.41
CA TYR A 333 4.87 21.47 -0.88
C TYR A 333 5.73 20.77 -1.93
N ASP A 334 5.44 20.95 -3.22
CA ASP A 334 6.31 20.51 -4.30
C ASP A 334 7.45 21.51 -4.47
N ARG A 335 8.68 21.08 -4.13
CA ARG A 335 9.90 21.89 -4.23
C ARG A 335 10.77 21.48 -5.42
N GLY A 336 10.20 20.73 -6.37
CA GLY A 336 10.90 20.08 -7.45
C GLY A 336 11.53 18.74 -7.04
N PHE A 337 11.63 17.83 -8.01
CA PHE A 337 12.01 16.42 -7.81
C PHE A 337 13.24 16.23 -6.91
N LEU A 338 14.34 16.96 -7.14
CA LEU A 338 15.57 16.81 -6.35
C LEU A 338 15.37 17.18 -4.89
N ASN A 339 14.61 18.23 -4.59
CA ASN A 339 14.35 18.66 -3.21
C ASN A 339 13.35 17.74 -2.53
N ASN A 340 12.32 17.29 -3.25
CA ASN A 340 11.37 16.31 -2.74
C ASN A 340 12.09 15.01 -2.39
N PHE A 341 12.94 14.51 -3.29
CA PHE A 341 13.75 13.32 -3.08
C PHE A 341 14.70 13.49 -1.89
N LYS A 342 15.45 14.60 -1.81
CA LYS A 342 16.32 14.89 -0.65
C LYS A 342 15.55 14.89 0.67
N SER A 343 14.32 15.42 0.68
CA SER A 343 13.49 15.45 1.90
C SER A 343 13.05 14.07 2.42
N ILE A 344 13.20 13.01 1.61
CA ILE A 344 12.90 11.63 2.01
C ILE A 344 14.14 10.97 2.62
N TRP A 345 15.29 11.11 1.97
CA TRP A 345 16.52 10.41 2.36
C TRP A 345 17.35 11.17 3.40
N PHE A 346 17.22 12.50 3.41
CA PHE A 346 17.92 13.44 4.30
C PHE A 346 16.91 14.45 4.92
N PRO A 347 15.98 13.97 5.77
CA PRO A 347 14.83 14.72 6.27
C PRO A 347 15.14 15.79 7.33
#